data_AF-A0A355RC00-F1
#
_entry.id   AF-A0A355RC00-F1
#
_cell.length_a   1.000
_cell.length_b   1.000
_cell.length_c   1.000
_cell.angle_alpha   90.00
_cell.angle_beta   90.00
_cell.angle_gamma   90.00
#
_symmetry.space_group_name_H-M   'P 1'
#
loop_
_entity.id
_entity.type
_entity.pdbx_description
1 polymer ?
#
loop_
_entity_poly.entity_id
_entity_poly.type
_entity_poly.pdbx_seq_one_letter_code
_entity_poly.pdbx_strand_id
1 'polypeptide(L)'
;LVSIALFLTIFIMYPTLEGIYEAAVSPYLEGQIEFLPALESASVILKEFLVLNTRETELAMFAELAGDAPYQSNSDVPFNVLMPAFLTSELKTAFQIGFLLFLPFLVIDMVIASVLMSLGMMMLSPILISLPFKLLLFVLVDGWAMTIGSISSTYMN
;
A
#
# COMPACT_ATOMS: atom_id res chain seq x y z
N LEU A 1 0.30 11.64 -10.04
CA LEU A 1 0.03 10.65 -8.97
C LEU A 1 0.04 9.23 -9.51
N VAL A 2 -0.83 8.88 -10.48
CA VAL A 2 -0.88 7.51 -11.07
C VAL A 2 0.50 7.03 -11.56
N SER A 3 1.27 7.86 -12.27
CA SER A 3 2.61 7.47 -12.73
C SER A 3 3.58 7.16 -11.59
N ILE A 4 3.57 7.98 -10.52
CA ILE A 4 4.43 7.76 -9.34
C ILE A 4 4.04 6.45 -8.66
N ALA A 5 2.73 6.22 -8.47
CA ALA A 5 2.22 4.99 -7.90
C ALA A 5 2.65 3.78 -8.73
N LEU A 6 2.50 3.83 -10.06
CA LEU A 6 2.89 2.76 -10.96
C LEU A 6 4.39 2.44 -10.90
N PHE A 7 5.25 3.48 -10.92
CA PHE A 7 6.70 3.27 -10.80
C PHE A 7 7.09 2.70 -9.45
N LEU A 8 6.45 3.14 -8.35
CA LEU A 8 6.65 2.54 -7.03
C LEU A 8 6.19 1.09 -6.99
N THR A 9 5.05 0.74 -7.60
CA THR A 9 4.59 -0.64 -7.69
C THR A 9 5.62 -1.51 -8.40
N ILE A 10 6.13 -1.07 -9.56
CA ILE A 10 7.17 -1.82 -10.29
C ILE A 10 8.44 -1.96 -9.46
N PHE A 11 8.87 -0.90 -8.78
CA PHE A 11 10.05 -0.90 -7.93
C PHE A 11 9.93 -1.89 -6.75
N ILE A 12 8.80 -1.83 -6.04
CA ILE A 12 8.51 -2.70 -4.88
C ILE A 12 8.33 -4.16 -5.33
N MET A 13 7.62 -4.38 -6.45
CA MET A 13 7.33 -5.72 -6.94
C MET A 13 8.47 -6.33 -7.77
N TYR A 14 9.57 -5.62 -8.01
CA TYR A 14 10.70 -6.11 -8.81
C TYR A 14 11.12 -7.56 -8.47
N PRO A 15 11.40 -7.96 -7.21
CA PRO A 15 11.79 -9.34 -6.90
C PRO A 15 10.70 -10.37 -7.20
N THR A 16 9.43 -10.01 -7.03
CA THR A 16 8.29 -10.88 -7.35
C THR A 16 8.17 -11.07 -8.87
N LEU A 17 8.32 -9.98 -9.63
CA LEU A 17 8.26 -10.01 -11.09
C LEU A 17 9.45 -10.77 -11.69
N GLU A 18 10.63 -10.60 -11.13
CA GLU A 18 11.85 -11.34 -11.50
C GLU A 18 11.68 -12.84 -11.23
N GLY A 19 11.19 -13.22 -10.05
CA GLY A 19 10.88 -14.62 -9.72
C GLY A 19 9.86 -15.24 -10.68
N ILE A 20 8.78 -14.52 -11.02
CA ILE A 20 7.81 -14.98 -12.02
C ILE A 20 8.46 -15.12 -13.40
N TYR A 21 9.34 -14.20 -13.77
CA TYR A 21 10.02 -14.25 -15.05
C TYR A 21 10.91 -15.50 -15.17
N GLU A 22 11.74 -15.77 -14.16
CA GLU A 22 12.66 -16.91 -14.16
C GLU A 22 11.93 -18.26 -14.02
N ALA A 23 10.91 -18.34 -13.15
CA ALA A 23 10.23 -19.60 -12.86
C ALA A 23 9.13 -19.98 -13.85
N ALA A 24 8.54 -19.00 -14.55
CA ALA A 24 7.38 -19.23 -15.42
C ALA A 24 7.58 -18.70 -16.85
N VAL A 25 8.01 -17.44 -17.01
CA VAL A 25 8.02 -16.79 -18.32
C VAL A 25 9.14 -17.32 -19.21
N SER A 26 10.39 -17.35 -18.74
CA SER A 26 11.54 -17.84 -19.53
C SER A 26 11.36 -19.31 -19.95
N PRO A 27 11.04 -20.25 -19.02
CA PRO A 27 10.88 -21.65 -19.39
C PRO A 27 9.72 -21.89 -20.36
N TYR A 28 8.64 -21.10 -20.26
CA TYR A 28 7.52 -21.17 -21.21
C TYR A 28 7.91 -20.67 -22.60
N LEU A 29 8.60 -19.53 -22.69
CA LEU A 29 9.07 -18.98 -23.98
C LEU A 29 10.11 -19.87 -24.66
N GLU A 30 10.89 -20.60 -23.87
CA GLU A 30 11.88 -21.58 -24.34
C GLU A 30 11.25 -22.94 -24.69
N GLY A 31 9.95 -23.13 -24.46
CA GLY A 31 9.24 -24.38 -24.73
C GLY A 31 9.59 -25.53 -23.77
N GLN A 32 10.15 -25.21 -22.59
CA GLN A 32 10.49 -26.19 -21.56
C GLN A 32 9.26 -26.64 -20.75
N ILE A 33 8.27 -25.75 -20.60
CA ILE A 33 7.02 -26.02 -19.88
C ILE A 33 5.81 -25.56 -20.69
N GLU A 34 4.69 -26.26 -20.50
CA GLU A 34 3.39 -25.88 -21.04
C GLU A 34 2.80 -24.67 -20.29
N PHE A 35 1.78 -24.02 -20.87
CA PHE A 35 1.15 -22.82 -20.31
C PHE A 35 0.56 -23.03 -18.90
N LEU A 36 -0.10 -24.17 -18.64
CA LEU A 36 -0.73 -24.42 -17.34
C LEU A 36 0.29 -24.57 -16.19
N PRO A 37 1.36 -25.39 -16.32
CA PRO A 37 2.45 -25.40 -15.35
C PRO A 37 3.12 -24.04 -15.14
N ALA A 38 3.33 -23.26 -16.22
CA ALA A 38 3.88 -21.92 -16.11
C ALA A 38 2.98 -21.00 -15.27
N LEU A 39 1.67 -21.03 -15.52
CA LEU A 39 0.69 -20.27 -14.76
C LEU A 39 0.66 -20.69 -13.29
N GLU A 40 0.76 -21.99 -13.00
CA GLU A 40 0.81 -22.51 -11.63
C GLU A 40 2.04 -21.99 -10.89
N SER A 41 3.24 -22.09 -11.47
CA SER A 41 4.47 -21.54 -10.90
C SER A 41 4.38 -20.03 -10.64
N ALA A 42 3.89 -19.26 -11.61
CA ALA A 42 3.70 -17.81 -11.45
C ALA A 42 2.69 -17.50 -10.33
N SER A 43 1.63 -18.30 -10.22
CA SER A 43 0.59 -18.12 -9.22
C SER A 43 1.09 -18.34 -7.81
N VAL A 44 2.00 -19.30 -7.59
CA VAL A 44 2.60 -19.57 -6.28
C VAL A 44 3.42 -18.37 -5.81
N ILE A 45 4.29 -17.84 -6.65
CA ILE A 45 5.14 -16.67 -6.34
C ILE A 45 4.27 -15.44 -6.05
N LEU A 46 3.21 -15.23 -6.84
CA LEU A 46 2.28 -14.13 -6.60
C LEU A 46 1.50 -14.30 -5.28
N LYS A 47 1.07 -15.52 -4.95
CA LYS A 47 0.39 -15.81 -3.69
C LYS A 47 1.31 -15.54 -2.49
N GLU A 48 2.58 -15.92 -2.56
CA GLU A 48 3.54 -15.65 -1.50
C GLU A 48 3.62 -14.15 -1.20
N PHE A 49 3.77 -13.32 -2.24
CA PHE A 49 3.75 -11.87 -2.09
C PHE A 49 2.45 -11.37 -1.44
N LEU A 50 1.29 -11.84 -1.90
CA LEU A 50 -0.01 -11.42 -1.37
C LEU A 50 -0.20 -11.84 0.09
N VAL A 51 0.17 -13.07 0.46
CA VAL A 51 0.03 -13.57 1.82
C VAL A 51 0.94 -12.82 2.78
N LEU A 52 2.21 -12.59 2.41
CA LEU A 52 3.15 -11.81 3.24
C LEU A 52 2.64 -10.40 3.57
N ASN A 53 1.91 -9.79 2.64
CA ASN A 53 1.36 -8.44 2.80
C ASN A 53 -0.11 -8.44 3.29
N THR A 54 -0.69 -9.60 3.58
CA THR A 54 -2.06 -9.69 4.12
C THR A 54 -2.03 -9.92 5.62
N ARG A 55 -2.76 -9.11 6.38
CA ARG A 55 -2.94 -9.33 7.82
C ARG A 55 -3.64 -10.67 8.08
N GLU A 56 -3.11 -11.45 9.01
CA GLU A 56 -3.68 -12.74 9.42
C GLU A 56 -5.15 -12.62 9.86
N THR A 57 -5.50 -11.54 10.57
CA THR A 57 -6.87 -11.26 11.01
C THR A 57 -7.84 -11.07 9.84
N GLU A 58 -7.37 -10.46 8.75
CA GLU A 58 -8.19 -10.13 7.59
C GLU A 58 -8.32 -11.38 6.72
N LEU A 59 -7.24 -12.16 6.59
CA LEU A 59 -7.27 -13.46 5.95
C LEU A 59 -8.21 -14.45 6.65
N ALA A 60 -8.14 -14.54 7.98
CA ALA A 60 -9.00 -15.42 8.79
C ALA A 60 -10.48 -15.04 8.64
N MET A 61 -10.80 -13.74 8.65
CA MET A 61 -12.15 -13.25 8.44
C MET A 61 -12.71 -13.68 7.08
N PHE A 62 -11.94 -13.51 5.99
CA PHE A 62 -12.42 -13.92 4.66
C PHE A 62 -12.48 -15.44 4.49
N ALA A 63 -11.61 -16.20 5.15
CA ALA A 63 -11.69 -17.66 5.17
C ALA A 63 -12.97 -18.15 5.87
N GLU A 64 -13.32 -17.54 7.01
CA GLU A 64 -14.57 -17.83 7.73
C GLU A 64 -15.81 -17.49 6.89
N LEU A 65 -15.80 -16.34 6.21
CA LEU A 65 -16.88 -15.93 5.31
C LEU A 65 -17.05 -16.87 4.11
N ALA A 66 -15.95 -17.46 3.63
CA ALA A 66 -15.97 -18.47 2.57
C ALA A 66 -16.47 -19.85 3.06
N GLY A 67 -16.52 -20.07 4.38
CA GLY A 67 -16.83 -21.36 4.98
C GLY A 67 -15.68 -22.36 4.89
N ASP A 68 -14.45 -21.86 4.68
CA ASP A 68 -13.27 -22.70 4.51
C ASP A 68 -12.73 -23.17 5.87
N ALA A 69 -12.15 -24.37 5.89
CA ALA A 69 -11.39 -24.84 7.04
C ALA A 69 -10.05 -24.07 7.15
N PRO A 70 -9.40 -24.04 8.32
CA PRO A 70 -8.08 -23.43 8.45
C PRO A 70 -7.09 -24.00 7.43
N TYR A 71 -6.47 -23.13 6.63
CA TYR A 71 -5.45 -23.54 5.67
C TYR A 71 -4.16 -23.94 6.40
N GLN A 72 -3.51 -24.99 5.92
CA GLN A 72 -2.27 -25.52 6.53
C GLN A 72 -1.01 -24.81 6.00
N SER A 73 -1.06 -24.33 4.76
CA SER A 73 0.02 -23.60 4.11
C SER A 73 -0.50 -22.34 3.39
N ASN A 74 0.37 -21.35 3.26
CA ASN A 74 0.13 -20.11 2.50
C ASN A 74 -0.23 -20.39 1.02
N SER A 75 0.31 -21.48 0.45
CA SER A 75 0.02 -21.93 -0.91
C SER A 75 -1.44 -22.36 -1.11
N ASP A 76 -2.08 -22.84 -0.04
CA ASP A 76 -3.39 -23.49 -0.08
C ASP A 76 -4.53 -22.47 -0.10
N VAL A 77 -4.24 -21.22 0.25
CA VAL A 77 -5.21 -20.13 0.24
C VAL A 77 -5.66 -19.85 -1.20
N PRO A 78 -6.96 -19.95 -1.51
CA PRO A 78 -7.45 -19.70 -2.86
C PRO A 78 -7.57 -18.20 -3.13
N PHE A 79 -7.39 -17.79 -4.39
CA PHE A 79 -7.34 -16.36 -4.77
C PHE A 79 -8.63 -15.59 -4.46
N ASN A 80 -9.80 -16.26 -4.49
CA ASN A 80 -11.08 -15.66 -4.15
C ASN A 80 -11.16 -15.21 -2.67
N VAL A 81 -10.35 -15.80 -1.78
CA VAL A 81 -10.23 -15.41 -0.37
C VAL A 81 -9.06 -14.44 -0.19
N LEU A 82 -7.91 -14.76 -0.79
CA LEU A 82 -6.68 -13.97 -0.63
C LEU A 82 -6.79 -12.55 -1.19
N MET A 83 -7.36 -12.38 -2.39
CA MET A 83 -7.45 -11.08 -3.06
C MET A 83 -8.26 -10.04 -2.25
N PRO A 84 -9.49 -10.33 -1.77
CA PRO A 84 -10.23 -9.37 -0.95
C PRO A 84 -9.60 -9.16 0.43
N ALA A 85 -8.98 -10.19 1.02
CA ALA A 85 -8.25 -10.05 2.28
C ALA A 85 -7.04 -9.11 2.13
N PHE A 86 -6.23 -9.28 1.08
CA PHE A 86 -5.13 -8.39 0.75
C PHE A 86 -5.62 -6.95 0.54
N LEU A 87 -6.65 -6.77 -0.30
CA LEU A 87 -7.15 -5.42 -0.62
C LEU A 87 -7.66 -4.67 0.62
N THR A 88 -8.37 -5.36 1.52
CA THR A 88 -8.87 -4.74 2.77
C THR A 88 -7.74 -4.46 3.76
N SER A 89 -6.76 -5.36 3.86
CA SER A 89 -5.53 -5.17 4.65
C SER A 89 -4.77 -3.93 4.18
N GLU A 90 -4.56 -3.79 2.87
CA GLU A 90 -3.86 -2.67 2.25
C GLU A 90 -4.62 -1.35 2.40
N LEU A 91 -5.94 -1.35 2.23
CA LEU A 91 -6.75 -0.16 2.48
C LEU A 91 -6.60 0.32 3.92
N LYS A 92 -6.67 -0.58 4.90
CA LYS A 92 -6.51 -0.24 6.31
C LYS A 92 -5.14 0.36 6.58
N THR A 93 -4.07 -0.22 6.03
CA THR A 93 -2.71 0.31 6.15
C THR A 93 -2.59 1.69 5.47
N ALA A 94 -3.15 1.85 4.27
CA ALA A 94 -3.16 3.13 3.55
C ALA A 94 -3.90 4.24 4.33
N PHE A 95 -5.03 3.92 4.97
CA PHE A 95 -5.76 4.85 5.83
C PHE A 95 -4.95 5.22 7.07
N GLN A 96 -4.26 4.27 7.70
CA GLN A 96 -3.38 4.53 8.84
C GLN A 96 -2.24 5.48 8.47
N ILE A 97 -1.53 5.20 7.37
CA ILE A 97 -0.46 6.06 6.86
C ILE A 97 -1.01 7.44 6.52
N GLY A 98 -2.11 7.51 5.76
CA GLY A 98 -2.75 8.76 5.36
C GLY A 98 -3.17 9.60 6.57
N PHE A 99 -3.72 8.98 7.61
CA PHE A 99 -4.08 9.66 8.85
C PHE A 99 -2.87 10.22 9.58
N LEU A 100 -1.80 9.44 9.75
CA LEU A 100 -0.56 9.87 10.41
C LEU A 100 0.10 11.03 9.66
N LEU A 101 0.15 10.97 8.32
CA LEU A 101 0.67 12.05 7.48
C LEU A 101 -0.20 13.32 7.54
N PHE A 102 -1.51 13.18 7.78
CA PHE A 102 -2.44 14.31 7.85
C PHE A 102 -2.37 15.08 9.18
N LEU A 103 -2.08 14.41 10.29
CA LEU A 103 -2.00 15.00 11.64
C LEU A 103 -1.18 16.31 11.74
N PRO A 104 0.08 16.40 11.26
CA PRO A 104 0.85 17.62 11.37
C PRO A 104 0.20 18.81 10.63
N PHE A 105 -0.47 18.56 9.50
CA PHE A 105 -1.16 19.60 8.74
C PHE A 105 -2.43 20.08 9.45
N LEU A 106 -3.15 19.15 10.10
CA LEU A 106 -4.31 19.48 10.92
C LEU A 106 -3.92 20.40 12.08
N VAL A 107 -2.78 20.13 12.74
CA VAL A 107 -2.26 21.00 13.82
C VAL A 107 -1.97 22.40 13.29
N ILE A 108 -1.35 22.54 12.12
CA ILE A 108 -1.11 23.85 11.47
C ILE A 108 -2.44 24.58 11.24
N ASP A 109 -3.46 23.90 10.71
CA ASP A 109 -4.77 24.48 10.46
C ASP A 109 -5.42 25.02 11.74
N MET A 110 -5.42 24.22 12.81
CA MET A 110 -6.00 24.61 14.09
C MET A 110 -5.28 25.80 14.71
N VAL A 111 -3.94 25.80 14.69
CA VAL A 111 -3.13 26.89 15.24
C VAL A 111 -3.38 28.18 14.46
N ILE A 112 -3.31 28.15 13.13
CA ILE A 112 -3.51 29.35 12.30
C ILE A 112 -4.92 29.90 12.43
N ALA A 113 -5.94 29.03 12.46
CA ALA A 113 -7.32 29.45 12.70
C ALA A 113 -7.45 30.16 14.06
N SER A 114 -6.86 29.61 15.13
CA SER A 114 -6.90 30.23 16.46
C SER A 114 -6.25 31.61 16.50
N VAL A 115 -5.12 31.78 15.82
CA VAL A 115 -4.38 33.06 15.75
C VAL A 115 -5.18 34.10 14.97
N LEU A 116 -5.75 33.74 13.82
CA LEU A 116 -6.57 34.65 13.01
C LEU A 116 -7.83 35.11 13.76
N MET A 117 -8.49 34.18 14.46
CA MET A 117 -9.65 34.51 15.31
C MET A 117 -9.25 35.46 16.45
N SER A 118 -8.10 35.24 17.08
CA SER A 118 -7.58 36.12 18.14
C SER A 118 -7.22 37.53 17.64
N LEU A 119 -6.86 37.68 16.36
CA LEU A 119 -6.58 38.98 15.73
C LEU A 119 -7.84 39.68 15.23
N GLY A 120 -9.02 39.09 15.40
CA GLY A 120 -10.29 39.64 14.92
C GLY A 120 -10.50 39.52 13.41
N MET A 121 -9.65 38.77 12.70
CA MET A 121 -9.71 38.61 11.24
C MET A 121 -10.65 37.49 10.83
N MET A 122 -11.94 37.63 11.13
CA MET A 122 -12.97 36.61 10.83
C MET A 122 -13.24 36.42 9.34
N MET A 123 -12.91 37.41 8.51
CA MET A 123 -13.19 37.40 7.05
C MET A 123 -12.09 36.74 6.22
N LEU A 124 -10.92 36.48 6.80
CA LEU A 124 -9.83 35.79 6.11
C LEU A 124 -9.98 34.29 6.30
N SER A 125 -9.91 33.53 5.19
CA SER A 125 -9.95 32.08 5.23
C SER A 125 -8.65 31.52 5.84
N PRO A 126 -8.72 30.78 6.97
CA PRO A 126 -7.54 30.15 7.57
C PRO A 126 -6.84 29.15 6.63
N ILE A 127 -7.58 28.57 5.68
CA ILE A 127 -7.04 27.61 4.70
C ILE A 127 -6.03 28.30 3.77
N LEU A 128 -6.32 29.53 3.32
CA LEU A 128 -5.42 30.26 2.42
C LEU A 128 -4.14 30.68 3.12
N ILE A 129 -4.24 31.06 4.41
CA ILE A 129 -3.09 31.48 5.22
C ILE A 129 -2.24 30.28 5.63
N SER A 130 -2.85 29.12 5.91
CA SER A 130 -2.14 27.91 6.32
C SER A 130 -1.40 27.20 5.20
N LEU A 131 -1.87 27.31 3.95
CA LEU A 131 -1.27 26.65 2.79
C LEU A 131 0.26 26.85 2.66
N PRO A 132 0.83 28.07 2.69
CA PRO A 132 2.28 28.25 2.59
C PRO A 132 3.04 27.61 3.76
N PHE A 133 2.49 27.60 4.97
CA PHE A 133 3.11 26.94 6.13
C PHE A 133 3.12 25.42 5.98
N LYS A 134 2.04 24.84 5.44
CA LYS A 134 1.98 23.40 5.13
C LYS A 134 3.02 23.01 4.09
N LEU A 135 3.11 23.78 3.01
CA LEU A 135 4.11 23.55 1.96
C LEU A 135 5.54 23.70 2.48
N LEU A 136 5.79 24.72 3.31
CA LEU A 136 7.07 24.91 3.98
C LEU A 136 7.42 23.71 4.85
N LEU A 137 6.51 23.29 5.75
CA LEU A 137 6.73 22.12 6.60
C LEU A 137 7.02 20.88 5.75
N PHE A 138 6.21 20.63 4.73
CA PHE A 138 6.35 19.45 3.87
C PHE A 138 7.69 19.41 3.15
N VAL A 139 8.22 20.55 2.69
CA VAL A 139 9.56 20.62 2.09
C VAL A 139 10.66 20.49 3.13
N LEU A 140 10.51 21.11 4.31
CA LEU A 140 11.52 21.10 5.37
C LEU A 140 11.79 19.70 5.93
N VAL A 141 10.76 18.85 5.99
CA VAL A 141 10.89 17.47 6.50
C VAL A 141 11.20 16.45 5.40
N ASP A 142 11.46 16.91 4.18
CA ASP A 142 11.55 16.04 3.00
C ASP A 142 10.34 15.08 2.88
N GLY A 143 9.15 15.68 2.88
CA GLY A 143 7.89 14.94 2.99
C GLY A 143 7.64 13.94 1.87
N TRP A 144 8.25 14.14 0.69
CA TRP A 144 8.22 13.16 -0.39
C TRP A 144 9.01 11.91 -0.06
N ALA A 145 10.27 12.04 0.37
CA ALA A 145 11.09 10.90 0.78
C ALA A 145 10.46 10.17 1.96
N MET A 146 9.92 10.90 2.94
CA MET A 146 9.25 10.32 4.10
C MET A 146 7.99 9.54 3.73
N THR A 147 7.15 10.08 2.83
CA THR A 147 5.92 9.42 2.37
C THR A 147 6.25 8.16 1.57
N ILE A 148 7.17 8.26 0.62
CA ILE A 148 7.58 7.12 -0.22
C ILE A 148 8.24 6.05 0.64
N GLY A 149 9.15 6.43 1.55
CA GLY A 149 9.81 5.51 2.46
C GLY A 149 8.83 4.77 3.37
N SER A 150 7.83 5.47 3.90
CA SER A 150 6.78 4.84 4.74
C SER A 150 6.00 3.78 3.97
N ILE A 151 5.61 4.09 2.73
CA ILE A 151 4.88 3.15 1.87
C ILE A 151 5.77 1.95 1.52
N SER A 152 6.99 2.19 1.02
CA SER A 152 7.89 1.12 0.63
C SER A 152 8.27 0.20 1.79
N SER A 153 8.48 0.75 2.99
CA SER A 153 8.78 -0.05 4.19
C SER A 153 7.68 -1.03 4.58
N THR A 154 6.44 -0.81 4.14
CA THR A 154 5.32 -1.74 4.41
C THR A 154 5.49 -3.04 3.63
N TYR A 155 6.09 -2.99 2.44
CA TYR A 155 6.23 -4.14 1.53
C TYR A 155 7.62 -4.76 1.51
N MET A 156 8.65 -4.04 2.00
CA MET A 156 10.06 -4.45 1.92
C MET A 156 10.60 -5.08 3.22
N ASN A 157 9.72 -5.43 4.17
CA ASN A 157 10.08 -6.09 5.42
C ASN A 157 10.03 -7.61 5.30
#